data_AF-A0A1G2ZYC0-F1
#
_entry.id   AF-A0A1G2ZYC0-F1
#
_cell.length_a   1.000
_cell.length_b   1.000
_cell.length_c   1.000
_cell.angle_alpha   90.00
_cell.angle_beta   90.00
_cell.angle_gamma   90.00
#
_symmetry.space_group_name_H-M   'P 1'
#
loop_
_entity.id
_entity.type
_entity.pdbx_description
1 polymer ?
#
loop_
_entity_poly.entity_id
_entity_poly.type
_entity_poly.pdbx_seq_one_letter_code
_entity_poly.pdbx_strand_id
1 'polypeptide(L)'
;MGRGNILTNAGFESAEASWRRLGNHVRSFATTQDSHSGSRSLHLIATGHGDPGANRINQSISGGTADRVVFSGWARWLRGSRFLLMRTTRDLSPVQPPRPAHAFELDMPLNLGTPGLRNTAFVANRGPDILDAKHAPVLPAAGEPITVTARVKDNDGVASVLLYYRSEGDAGFAGTPMTDNGSGNDLIAMDGTFTAAIPGAPGGRMRAFYIEASDGSASTRFPTRLQPSAEGPERTCLVRVGDTATTTRLATYRIWLSNGVIAAFSSRPNLSNELLDCTFVYNDTDVFYNCGVRYRGSPFIRPGSGRDPRNRYAYRIDFNSDQKFRDRLEINLDNTEGGNRGPLQERASYWFYRQMGLQYSTQEFIRPIVNGNSHAGFEDVRKIDGDYIDKWFPYDNAGYLHKIDDYFEYSADGTQHRNLDEGLIYDYRHPLLKETYRWGFEKRSHRENDEWQHLFDFAVALNTPSSSSEYERAIEGVVHPEHFAKVLAIRHAVGDWDSYGYTRGKNNCFYYALPEGKWYLIPWDIDFTLGSGNAANTSLFSITSSEFPEVDQFLKYPKYRQMYLNAFRELVTGPWQTSYGTSNPPTAFDKFLDDAANVLIADGAGDGRRDGIKQFVRDRRAYILTQIPAGR
;
A
#
# COMPACT_ATOMS: atom_id res chain seq x y z
N MET A 1 -1.49 -40.52 21.01
CA MET A 1 -0.10 -40.21 20.59
C MET A 1 -0.18 -39.36 19.33
N GLY A 2 0.45 -38.19 19.32
CA GLY A 2 0.49 -37.33 18.13
C GLY A 2 1.32 -37.97 17.01
N ARG A 3 0.98 -37.70 15.75
CA ARG A 3 1.84 -38.06 14.62
C ARG A 3 3.20 -37.35 14.78
N GLY A 4 4.27 -37.97 14.26
CA GLY A 4 5.59 -37.31 14.16
C GLY A 4 5.53 -36.05 13.30
N ASN A 5 6.64 -35.31 13.21
CA ASN A 5 6.72 -34.10 12.38
C ASN A 5 6.33 -34.40 10.92
N ILE A 6 5.35 -33.65 10.41
CA ILE A 6 4.80 -33.83 9.05
C ILE A 6 5.41 -32.87 8.02
N LEU A 7 6.27 -31.93 8.44
CA LEU A 7 7.02 -31.07 7.53
C LEU A 7 8.18 -31.84 6.92
N THR A 8 8.27 -31.84 5.59
CA THR A 8 9.50 -32.23 4.90
C THR A 8 10.56 -31.16 5.09
N ASN A 9 11.84 -31.56 5.20
CA ASN A 9 12.97 -30.65 5.38
C ASN A 9 12.76 -29.59 6.50
N ALA A 10 12.21 -30.01 7.65
CA ALA A 10 11.88 -29.10 8.75
C ALA A 10 13.11 -28.44 9.41
N GLY A 11 14.28 -29.08 9.30
CA GLY A 11 15.56 -28.54 9.80
C GLY A 11 16.37 -27.76 8.75
N PHE A 12 15.87 -27.63 7.52
CA PHE A 12 16.58 -26.94 6.41
C PHE A 12 17.93 -27.57 6.01
N GLU A 13 18.16 -28.84 6.36
CA GLU A 13 19.39 -29.56 6.02
C GLU A 13 19.56 -29.70 4.50
N SER A 14 18.45 -29.85 3.76
CA SER A 14 18.43 -29.81 2.29
C SER A 14 18.29 -28.39 1.74
N ALA A 15 18.89 -27.41 2.42
CA ALA A 15 18.73 -25.98 2.16
C ALA A 15 17.23 -25.61 2.17
N GLU A 16 16.77 -24.82 1.22
CA GLU A 16 15.37 -24.41 1.15
C GLU A 16 14.49 -25.32 0.28
N ALA A 17 14.96 -26.54 -0.06
CA ALA A 17 14.14 -27.51 -0.78
C ALA A 17 12.80 -27.72 -0.05
N SER A 18 11.73 -27.87 -0.85
CA SER A 18 10.33 -28.03 -0.40
C SER A 18 9.67 -26.79 0.22
N TRP A 19 10.41 -25.72 0.50
CA TRP A 19 9.88 -24.45 0.98
C TRP A 19 9.76 -23.42 -0.15
N ARG A 20 8.56 -22.86 -0.32
CA ARG A 20 8.30 -21.76 -1.25
C ARG A 20 8.34 -20.43 -0.50
N ARG A 21 9.19 -19.51 -0.97
CA ARG A 21 9.36 -18.15 -0.44
C ARG A 21 8.73 -17.17 -1.41
N LEU A 22 7.78 -16.37 -0.94
CA LEU A 22 6.99 -15.48 -1.81
C LEU A 22 6.96 -14.06 -1.24
N GLY A 23 6.93 -13.09 -2.15
CA GLY A 23 6.77 -11.67 -1.85
C GLY A 23 7.76 -11.17 -0.83
N ASN A 24 7.29 -10.54 0.25
CA ASN A 24 8.16 -9.96 1.28
C ASN A 24 9.14 -10.95 1.94
N HIS A 25 9.00 -12.26 1.68
CA HIS A 25 9.86 -13.30 2.23
C HIS A 25 10.89 -13.88 1.23
N VAL A 26 10.90 -13.44 -0.04
CA VAL A 26 11.77 -14.00 -1.09
C VAL A 26 13.25 -13.92 -0.75
N ARG A 27 13.65 -12.94 0.06
CA ARG A 27 15.04 -12.75 0.47
C ARG A 27 15.52 -13.76 1.52
N SER A 28 14.66 -14.60 2.07
CA SER A 28 15.05 -15.60 3.08
C SER A 28 15.92 -16.69 2.47
N PHE A 29 16.84 -17.25 3.24
CA PHE A 29 17.78 -18.27 2.78
C PHE A 29 18.23 -19.20 3.93
N ALA A 30 18.64 -20.42 3.60
CA ALA A 30 19.22 -21.36 4.54
C ALA A 30 20.68 -20.97 4.85
N THR A 31 21.05 -20.98 6.12
CA THR A 31 22.38 -20.61 6.61
C THR A 31 22.95 -21.70 7.52
N THR A 32 24.28 -21.77 7.60
CA THR A 32 25.02 -22.63 8.53
C THR A 32 25.54 -21.86 9.76
N GLN A 33 25.28 -20.55 9.84
CA GLN A 33 25.84 -19.70 10.90
C GLN A 33 25.17 -19.92 12.27
N ASP A 34 23.87 -20.23 12.29
CA ASP A 34 23.06 -20.26 13.51
C ASP A 34 22.07 -21.43 13.49
N SER A 35 22.57 -22.67 13.46
CA SER A 35 21.71 -23.86 13.53
C SER A 35 21.35 -24.21 14.98
N HIS A 36 20.08 -24.58 15.21
CA HIS A 36 19.64 -25.09 16.51
C HIS A 36 19.93 -26.60 16.64
N SER A 37 19.61 -27.36 15.58
CA SER A 37 19.84 -28.79 15.48
C SER A 37 20.26 -29.11 14.05
N GLY A 38 21.27 -29.96 13.87
CA GLY A 38 21.86 -30.21 12.55
C GLY A 38 22.82 -29.10 12.12
N SER A 39 23.03 -28.96 10.82
CA SER A 39 24.02 -28.04 10.24
C SER A 39 23.43 -26.74 9.73
N ARG A 40 22.09 -26.62 9.64
CA ARG A 40 21.43 -25.48 9.02
C ARG A 40 20.24 -24.93 9.82
N SER A 41 19.86 -23.71 9.47
CA SER A 41 18.59 -23.07 9.85
C SER A 41 18.16 -22.12 8.73
N LEU A 42 16.92 -21.62 8.81
CA LEU A 42 16.42 -20.59 7.89
C LEU A 42 16.68 -19.21 8.48
N HIS A 43 17.42 -18.36 7.75
CA HIS A 43 17.42 -16.92 7.98
C HIS A 43 16.15 -16.35 7.35
N LEU A 44 15.09 -16.22 8.16
CA LEU A 44 13.81 -15.66 7.74
C LEU A 44 13.92 -14.13 7.66
N ILE A 45 13.70 -13.59 6.47
CA ILE A 45 13.68 -12.15 6.19
C ILE A 45 12.29 -11.78 5.71
N ALA A 46 11.62 -10.88 6.43
CA ALA A 46 10.38 -10.24 6.00
C ALA A 46 10.65 -8.75 5.76
N THR A 47 10.58 -8.29 4.51
CA THR A 47 10.79 -6.88 4.13
C THR A 47 9.56 -6.00 4.35
N GLY A 48 8.43 -6.61 4.71
CA GLY A 48 7.16 -5.96 4.99
C GLY A 48 6.18 -6.94 5.64
N HIS A 49 4.91 -6.55 5.76
CA HIS A 49 3.89 -7.43 6.33
C HIS A 49 3.71 -8.73 5.54
N GLY A 50 3.51 -9.82 6.28
CA GLY A 50 3.04 -11.07 5.70
C GLY A 50 1.54 -11.05 5.44
N ASP A 51 1.08 -11.86 4.50
CA ASP A 51 -0.33 -12.08 4.22
C ASP A 51 -0.61 -13.54 3.84
N PRO A 52 -1.88 -13.97 3.82
CA PRO A 52 -2.24 -15.31 3.36
C PRO A 52 -1.95 -15.57 1.88
N GLY A 53 -1.60 -14.56 1.09
CA GLY A 53 -1.40 -14.65 -0.35
C GLY A 53 0.06 -14.85 -0.74
N ALA A 54 0.61 -13.87 -1.45
CA ALA A 54 1.93 -13.95 -2.02
C ALA A 54 3.04 -13.41 -1.10
N ASN A 55 2.78 -13.15 0.19
CA ASN A 55 3.78 -12.60 1.11
C ASN A 55 3.99 -13.52 2.31
N ARG A 56 4.52 -14.72 2.05
CA ARG A 56 4.69 -15.80 3.04
C ARG A 56 5.79 -16.79 2.66
N ILE A 57 6.22 -17.59 3.62
CA ILE A 57 6.96 -18.83 3.39
C ILE A 57 6.00 -19.99 3.65
N ASN A 58 5.90 -20.94 2.72
CA ASN A 58 5.00 -22.07 2.90
C ASN A 58 5.47 -23.35 2.20
N GLN A 59 4.98 -24.48 2.69
CA GLN A 59 5.24 -25.82 2.17
C GLN A 59 3.93 -26.61 2.25
N SER A 60 3.69 -27.46 1.25
CA SER A 60 2.57 -28.39 1.28
C SER A 60 2.92 -29.59 2.16
N ILE A 61 2.03 -29.95 3.09
CA ILE A 61 2.20 -31.09 4.00
C ILE A 61 1.32 -32.26 3.56
N SER A 62 1.81 -33.48 3.74
CA SER A 62 1.03 -34.70 3.53
C SER A 62 0.29 -35.06 4.82
N GLY A 63 -1.04 -34.91 4.85
CA GLY A 63 -1.84 -35.18 6.05
C GLY A 63 -3.34 -34.89 5.88
N GLY A 64 -4.17 -35.62 6.63
CA GLY A 64 -5.63 -35.49 6.63
C GLY A 64 -6.15 -34.47 7.65
N THR A 65 -7.48 -34.40 7.79
CA THR A 65 -8.15 -33.59 8.82
C THR A 65 -7.75 -34.05 10.22
N ALA A 66 -7.49 -33.11 11.13
CA ALA A 66 -7.20 -33.38 12.54
C ALA A 66 -7.96 -32.39 13.42
N ASP A 67 -8.47 -32.86 14.56
CA ASP A 67 -9.19 -32.00 15.53
C ASP A 67 -8.24 -31.07 16.29
N ARG A 68 -6.95 -31.38 16.30
CA ARG A 68 -5.91 -30.58 16.96
C ARG A 68 -4.65 -30.51 16.10
N VAL A 69 -4.12 -29.29 15.97
CA VAL A 69 -2.83 -29.00 15.34
C VAL A 69 -1.87 -28.51 16.44
N VAL A 70 -0.61 -28.96 16.38
CA VAL A 70 0.45 -28.46 17.26
C VAL A 70 1.50 -27.81 16.38
N PHE A 71 1.73 -26.51 16.59
CA PHE A 71 2.88 -25.80 16.04
C PHE A 71 4.00 -25.83 17.09
N SER A 72 5.18 -26.33 16.72
CA SER A 72 6.35 -26.34 17.58
C SER A 72 7.62 -26.19 16.76
N GLY A 73 8.59 -25.43 17.27
CA GLY A 73 9.86 -25.17 16.59
C GLY A 73 10.74 -24.25 17.42
N TRP A 74 11.95 -24.00 16.91
CA TRP A 74 12.91 -23.07 17.49
C TRP A 74 13.08 -21.87 16.56
N ALA A 75 12.99 -20.67 17.10
CA ALA A 75 13.21 -19.43 16.38
C ALA A 75 13.95 -18.45 17.29
N ARG A 76 14.87 -17.69 16.71
CA ARG A 76 15.61 -16.63 17.39
C ARG A 76 15.31 -15.31 16.70
N TRP A 77 14.87 -14.32 17.47
CA TRP A 77 14.72 -12.98 16.94
C TRP A 77 16.09 -12.37 16.64
N LEU A 78 16.21 -11.75 15.46
CA LEU A 78 17.43 -11.06 15.03
C LEU A 78 17.24 -9.54 15.05
N ARG A 79 16.14 -9.06 14.43
CA ARG A 79 15.74 -7.66 14.37
C ARG A 79 14.30 -7.53 13.87
N GLY A 80 13.70 -6.35 14.04
CA GLY A 80 12.36 -6.03 13.53
C GLY A 80 11.25 -6.57 14.42
N SER A 81 10.14 -7.01 13.82
CA SER A 81 9.02 -7.58 14.58
C SER A 81 9.42 -8.85 15.33
N ARG A 82 8.97 -8.98 16.58
CA ARG A 82 9.14 -10.18 17.40
C ARG A 82 8.02 -11.20 17.23
N PHE A 83 7.05 -10.96 16.35
CA PHE A 83 5.93 -11.87 16.13
C PHE A 83 6.15 -12.75 14.90
N LEU A 84 6.09 -14.07 15.11
CA LEU A 84 6.12 -15.08 14.05
C LEU A 84 4.75 -15.76 13.94
N LEU A 85 4.06 -15.53 12.84
CA LEU A 85 2.74 -16.12 12.59
C LEU A 85 2.85 -17.44 11.84
N MET A 86 2.35 -18.52 12.44
CA MET A 86 2.19 -19.81 11.77
C MET A 86 0.72 -20.11 11.57
N ARG A 87 0.37 -20.69 10.43
CA ARG A 87 -1.01 -21.12 10.15
C ARG A 87 -1.07 -22.37 9.30
N THR A 88 -2.19 -23.06 9.40
CA THR A 88 -2.63 -24.03 8.41
C THR A 88 -3.56 -23.35 7.40
N THR A 89 -3.60 -23.87 6.18
CA THR A 89 -4.46 -23.39 5.09
C THR A 89 -4.81 -24.58 4.20
N ARG A 90 -5.87 -24.44 3.42
CA ARG A 90 -6.15 -25.30 2.27
C ARG A 90 -6.36 -24.40 1.07
N ASP A 91 -5.65 -24.69 -0.02
CA ASP A 91 -5.69 -23.94 -1.26
C ASP A 91 -7.13 -23.60 -1.65
N LEU A 92 -7.38 -22.30 -1.83
CA LEU A 92 -8.65 -21.75 -2.35
C LEU A 92 -9.89 -22.15 -1.53
N SER A 93 -9.75 -22.38 -0.22
CA SER A 93 -10.84 -22.87 0.62
C SER A 93 -10.98 -22.05 1.91
N PRO A 94 -11.44 -20.79 1.87
CA PRO A 94 -11.70 -20.04 3.09
C PRO A 94 -12.83 -20.69 3.90
N VAL A 95 -12.71 -20.65 5.24
CA VAL A 95 -13.64 -21.23 6.21
C VAL A 95 -13.73 -20.32 7.44
N GLN A 96 -14.91 -20.23 8.06
CA GLN A 96 -15.13 -19.42 9.26
C GLN A 96 -15.62 -20.29 10.43
N PRO A 97 -14.96 -20.31 11.60
CA PRO A 97 -13.72 -19.59 11.92
C PRO A 97 -12.52 -20.08 11.08
N PRO A 98 -11.48 -19.24 10.91
CA PRO A 98 -10.28 -19.59 10.15
C PRO A 98 -9.59 -20.84 10.70
N ARG A 99 -8.85 -21.51 9.83
CA ARG A 99 -8.05 -22.69 10.22
C ARG A 99 -7.02 -22.33 11.28
N PRO A 100 -6.58 -23.31 12.10
CA PRO A 100 -5.63 -23.08 13.18
C PRO A 100 -4.44 -22.22 12.74
N ALA A 101 -4.24 -21.14 13.48
CA ALA A 101 -3.15 -20.20 13.35
C ALA A 101 -2.70 -19.76 14.76
N HIS A 102 -1.47 -19.29 14.87
CA HIS A 102 -0.94 -18.78 16.12
C HIS A 102 0.22 -17.79 15.86
N ALA A 103 0.18 -16.64 16.53
CA ALA A 103 1.28 -15.69 16.56
C ALA A 103 2.19 -15.99 17.76
N PHE A 104 3.42 -16.45 17.49
CA PHE A 104 4.45 -16.65 18.50
C PHE A 104 5.15 -15.32 18.78
N GLU A 105 5.24 -14.94 20.05
CA GLU A 105 6.10 -13.85 20.50
C GLU A 105 7.49 -14.42 20.79
N LEU A 106 8.50 -13.96 20.06
CA LEU A 106 9.88 -14.38 20.21
C LEU A 106 10.57 -13.59 21.33
N ASP A 107 11.41 -14.27 22.09
CA ASP A 107 12.25 -13.64 23.10
C ASP A 107 13.19 -12.63 22.46
N MET A 108 13.13 -11.40 22.96
CA MET A 108 13.92 -10.28 22.51
C MET A 108 14.90 -9.88 23.63
N PRO A 109 16.21 -9.73 23.36
CA PRO A 109 17.16 -9.27 24.36
C PRO A 109 16.76 -7.89 24.90
N LEU A 110 16.95 -7.66 26.21
CA LEU A 110 16.61 -6.39 26.87
C LEU A 110 17.57 -5.24 26.47
N ASN A 111 18.72 -5.57 25.90
CA ASN A 111 19.81 -4.64 25.55
C ASN A 111 19.93 -4.42 24.04
N LEU A 112 18.86 -3.96 23.40
CA LEU A 112 18.83 -3.70 21.95
C LEU A 112 19.69 -2.53 21.48
N GLY A 113 20.24 -1.77 22.41
CA GLY A 113 21.11 -0.64 22.14
C GLY A 113 22.33 -0.65 23.04
N THR A 114 23.21 0.32 22.80
CA THR A 114 24.45 0.53 23.56
C THR A 114 24.49 1.93 24.18
N PRO A 115 23.47 2.36 24.95
CA PRO A 115 23.51 3.68 25.58
C PRO A 115 24.69 3.78 26.53
N GLY A 116 25.55 4.77 26.32
CA GLY A 116 26.78 4.96 27.11
C GLY A 116 27.92 3.96 26.81
N LEU A 117 27.72 3.03 25.87
CA LEU A 117 28.73 2.09 25.39
C LEU A 117 29.03 2.32 23.90
N ARG A 118 30.09 1.69 23.39
CA ARG A 118 30.40 1.74 21.96
C ARG A 118 29.30 1.06 21.15
N ASN A 119 28.90 1.66 20.03
CA ASN A 119 27.90 1.10 19.13
C ASN A 119 28.25 -0.36 18.74
N THR A 120 27.28 -1.27 18.80
CA THR A 120 27.45 -2.68 18.37
C THR A 120 27.81 -2.82 16.90
N ALA A 121 27.46 -1.83 16.08
CA ALA A 121 27.83 -1.75 14.67
C ALA A 121 29.12 -0.93 14.43
N PHE A 122 29.86 -0.56 15.48
CA PHE A 122 31.10 0.19 15.33
C PHE A 122 32.15 -0.60 14.52
N VAL A 123 32.72 0.08 13.55
CA VAL A 123 33.93 -0.33 12.83
C VAL A 123 34.96 0.78 12.98
N ALA A 124 36.25 0.42 13.07
CA ALA A 124 37.32 1.40 13.33
C ALA A 124 37.50 2.39 12.19
N ASN A 125 37.32 1.91 10.96
CA ASN A 125 37.23 2.70 9.74
C ASN A 125 35.99 2.19 9.00
N ARG A 126 35.14 3.13 8.57
CA ARG A 126 34.04 2.90 7.65
C ARG A 126 34.39 3.69 6.41
N GLY A 127 34.25 3.11 5.22
CA GLY A 127 34.52 3.84 3.99
C GLY A 127 33.59 5.04 3.77
N PRO A 128 33.89 5.89 2.77
CA PRO A 128 33.26 7.20 2.61
C PRO A 128 31.73 7.18 2.52
N ASP A 129 31.08 8.22 3.01
CA ASP A 129 29.65 8.45 2.76
C ASP A 129 29.45 9.16 1.41
N ILE A 130 28.58 8.60 0.56
CA ILE A 130 28.19 9.16 -0.73
C ILE A 130 26.77 9.73 -0.59
N LEU A 131 26.65 11.04 -0.68
CA LEU A 131 25.44 11.81 -0.42
C LEU A 131 25.05 12.63 -1.64
N ASP A 132 23.80 13.07 -1.70
CA ASP A 132 23.32 14.05 -2.68
C ASP A 132 23.63 13.67 -4.15
N ALA A 133 23.63 12.38 -4.46
CA ALA A 133 23.91 11.89 -5.82
C ALA A 133 22.85 12.39 -6.80
N LYS A 134 23.29 13.04 -7.89
CA LYS A 134 22.44 13.69 -8.89
C LYS A 134 23.01 13.48 -10.29
N HIS A 135 22.16 13.69 -11.30
CA HIS A 135 22.59 13.79 -12.68
C HIS A 135 21.96 15.00 -13.37
N ALA A 136 22.64 15.48 -14.41
CA ALA A 136 22.14 16.50 -15.33
C ALA A 136 22.62 16.22 -16.76
N PRO A 137 21.80 16.54 -17.78
CA PRO A 137 20.39 16.91 -17.69
C PRO A 137 19.52 15.75 -17.17
N VAL A 138 18.36 16.07 -16.57
CA VAL A 138 17.40 15.06 -16.08
C VAL A 138 16.82 14.23 -17.22
N LEU A 139 16.57 14.85 -18.37
CA LEU A 139 16.12 14.21 -19.60
C LEU A 139 17.16 14.44 -20.72
N PRO A 140 18.24 13.65 -20.76
CA PRO A 140 19.29 13.83 -21.76
C PRO A 140 18.79 13.54 -23.16
N ALA A 141 19.08 14.42 -24.11
CA ALA A 141 18.82 14.19 -25.53
C ALA A 141 19.70 13.05 -26.08
N ALA A 142 19.33 12.53 -27.25
CA ALA A 142 20.17 11.54 -27.93
C ALA A 142 21.56 12.13 -28.23
N GLY A 143 22.60 11.40 -27.82
CA GLY A 143 24.00 11.82 -27.95
C GLY A 143 24.49 12.81 -26.89
N GLU A 144 23.61 13.33 -26.04
CA GLU A 144 23.99 14.27 -24.98
C GLU A 144 24.67 13.53 -23.82
N PRO A 145 25.85 13.98 -23.34
CA PRO A 145 26.50 13.40 -22.18
C PRO A 145 25.70 13.68 -20.89
N ILE A 146 25.83 12.80 -19.90
CA ILE A 146 25.17 12.93 -18.60
C ILE A 146 26.23 13.22 -17.55
N THR A 147 26.21 14.40 -16.98
CA THR A 147 27.05 14.76 -15.83
C THR A 147 26.45 14.20 -14.56
N VAL A 148 27.25 13.48 -13.78
CA VAL A 148 26.88 12.91 -12.48
C VAL A 148 27.72 13.59 -11.40
N THR A 149 27.06 14.00 -10.33
CA THR A 149 27.69 14.63 -9.17
C THR A 149 27.29 13.89 -7.89
N ALA A 150 28.18 13.81 -6.92
CA ALA A 150 27.83 13.41 -5.56
C ALA A 150 28.75 14.08 -4.55
N ARG A 151 28.21 14.36 -3.36
CA ARG A 151 29.00 14.81 -2.23
C ARG A 151 29.61 13.60 -1.54
N VAL A 152 30.93 13.59 -1.40
CA VAL A 152 31.64 12.47 -0.75
C VAL A 152 32.40 12.99 0.46
N LYS A 153 32.19 12.34 1.61
CA LYS A 153 32.81 12.71 2.88
C LYS A 153 33.30 11.48 3.61
N ASP A 154 34.44 11.61 4.28
CA ASP A 154 35.02 10.56 5.08
C ASP A 154 35.85 11.16 6.22
N ASN A 155 35.91 10.48 7.37
CA ASN A 155 36.69 10.94 8.52
C ASN A 155 38.19 10.62 8.40
N ASP A 156 38.53 9.56 7.66
CA ASP A 156 39.89 9.10 7.38
C ASP A 156 40.43 9.65 6.05
N GLY A 157 39.56 10.33 5.28
CA GLY A 157 39.88 11.03 4.04
C GLY A 157 39.34 10.30 2.81
N VAL A 158 39.21 11.01 1.69
CA VAL A 158 38.72 10.42 0.43
C VAL A 158 39.91 10.21 -0.50
N ALA A 159 40.24 8.96 -0.80
CA ALA A 159 41.35 8.60 -1.68
C ALA A 159 40.92 8.50 -3.15
N SER A 160 39.73 7.96 -3.42
CA SER A 160 39.21 7.86 -4.79
C SER A 160 37.68 7.85 -4.82
N VAL A 161 37.13 8.37 -5.92
CA VAL A 161 35.71 8.28 -6.26
C VAL A 161 35.61 7.87 -7.73
N LEU A 162 34.88 6.79 -7.99
CA LEU A 162 34.70 6.21 -9.33
C LEU A 162 33.22 6.17 -9.68
N LEU A 163 32.91 6.68 -10.87
CA LEU A 163 31.61 6.50 -11.50
C LEU A 163 31.66 5.26 -12.39
N TYR A 164 30.82 4.28 -12.11
CA TYR A 164 30.63 3.11 -12.94
C TYR A 164 29.31 3.22 -13.71
N TYR A 165 29.34 3.04 -15.03
CA TYR A 165 28.15 3.14 -15.87
C TYR A 165 28.10 2.08 -16.98
N ARG A 166 26.89 1.78 -17.45
CA ARG A 166 26.63 0.94 -18.63
C ARG A 166 25.32 1.32 -19.32
N SER A 167 25.08 0.79 -20.52
CA SER A 167 23.69 0.67 -21.00
C SER A 167 23.07 -0.59 -20.42
N GLU A 168 21.78 -0.54 -20.11
CA GLU A 168 21.04 -1.76 -19.78
C GLU A 168 21.10 -2.76 -20.95
N GLY A 169 21.48 -4.00 -20.63
CA GLY A 169 21.76 -5.07 -21.58
C GLY A 169 23.26 -5.33 -21.82
N ASP A 170 24.15 -4.40 -21.44
CA ASP A 170 25.59 -4.59 -21.57
C ASP A 170 26.14 -5.45 -20.42
N ALA A 171 27.15 -6.28 -20.70
CA ALA A 171 27.65 -7.28 -19.75
C ALA A 171 28.45 -6.70 -18.56
N GLY A 172 29.07 -5.52 -18.73
CA GLY A 172 29.94 -4.91 -17.72
C GLY A 172 29.75 -3.41 -17.59
N PHE A 173 30.26 -2.84 -16.50
CA PHE A 173 30.33 -1.40 -16.27
C PHE A 173 31.68 -0.86 -16.73
N ALA A 174 31.66 0.28 -17.43
CA ALA A 174 32.84 1.12 -17.61
C ALA A 174 33.04 1.99 -16.37
N GLY A 175 34.29 2.27 -16.00
CA GLY A 175 34.64 3.13 -14.86
C GLY A 175 35.28 4.44 -15.31
N THR A 176 34.99 5.55 -14.63
CA THR A 176 35.63 6.84 -14.84
C THR A 176 35.84 7.53 -13.48
N PRO A 177 37.03 8.10 -13.20
CA PRO A 177 37.25 8.89 -12.00
C PRO A 177 36.32 10.10 -11.92
N MET A 178 35.76 10.34 -10.74
CA MET A 178 35.11 11.60 -10.41
C MET A 178 36.13 12.54 -9.77
N THR A 179 36.09 13.82 -10.10
CA THR A 179 37.06 14.84 -9.62
C THR A 179 36.37 15.97 -8.85
N ASP A 180 37.09 16.54 -7.88
CA ASP A 180 36.74 17.74 -7.09
C ASP A 180 37.96 18.70 -7.12
N ASN A 181 38.34 19.13 -8.33
CA ASN A 181 39.56 19.88 -8.62
C ASN A 181 39.34 21.16 -9.45
N GLY A 182 38.09 21.57 -9.68
CA GLY A 182 37.72 22.76 -10.47
C GLY A 182 38.05 22.65 -11.95
N SER A 183 38.11 21.43 -12.51
CA SER A 183 38.40 21.19 -13.92
C SER A 183 37.32 20.37 -14.63
N GLY A 184 37.20 20.55 -15.95
CA GLY A 184 36.21 19.85 -16.75
C GLY A 184 34.79 20.23 -16.36
N ASN A 185 33.99 19.24 -15.95
CA ASN A 185 32.61 19.45 -15.49
C ASN A 185 32.51 19.78 -14.00
N ASP A 186 33.63 19.73 -13.27
CA ASP A 186 33.69 20.17 -11.89
C ASP A 186 34.01 21.67 -11.82
N LEU A 187 33.07 22.47 -11.32
CA LEU A 187 33.13 23.94 -11.43
C LEU A 187 33.86 24.61 -10.26
N ILE A 188 33.94 23.95 -9.10
CA ILE A 188 34.51 24.52 -7.88
C ILE A 188 35.42 23.47 -7.25
N ALA A 189 36.72 23.75 -7.17
CA ALA A 189 37.68 22.83 -6.55
C ALA A 189 37.48 22.74 -5.03
N MET A 190 37.65 21.54 -4.49
CA MET A 190 37.69 21.22 -3.05
C MET A 190 36.41 21.62 -2.30
N ASP A 191 35.25 21.54 -2.94
CA ASP A 191 33.96 21.82 -2.29
C ASP A 191 33.29 20.54 -1.72
N GLY A 192 33.92 19.37 -1.92
CA GLY A 192 33.45 18.06 -1.51
C GLY A 192 32.47 17.41 -2.49
N THR A 193 32.21 18.03 -3.65
CA THR A 193 31.35 17.51 -4.72
C THR A 193 32.21 16.93 -5.83
N PHE A 194 32.15 15.61 -5.97
CA PHE A 194 32.87 14.91 -7.01
C PHE A 194 32.01 14.82 -8.27
N THR A 195 32.62 15.05 -9.44
CA THR A 195 31.93 15.11 -10.73
C THR A 195 32.57 14.23 -11.80
N ALA A 196 31.77 13.53 -12.59
CA ALA A 196 32.19 12.83 -13.82
C ALA A 196 31.07 12.85 -14.87
N ALA A 197 31.37 12.46 -16.11
CA ALA A 197 30.39 12.36 -17.19
C ALA A 197 30.26 10.94 -17.74
N ILE A 198 29.02 10.52 -17.98
CA ILE A 198 28.68 9.35 -18.77
C ILE A 198 28.58 9.80 -20.24
N PRO A 199 29.28 9.14 -21.19
CA PRO A 199 29.16 9.46 -22.61
C PRO A 199 27.73 9.31 -23.14
N GLY A 200 27.37 10.20 -24.06
CA GLY A 200 26.05 10.21 -24.68
C GLY A 200 25.67 8.89 -25.33
N ALA A 201 24.36 8.63 -25.41
CA ALA A 201 23.80 7.39 -25.97
C ALA A 201 22.75 7.71 -27.05
N PRO A 202 22.44 6.78 -27.96
CA PRO A 202 21.23 6.87 -28.78
C PRO A 202 19.97 6.98 -27.92
N GLY A 203 18.94 7.66 -28.43
CA GLY A 203 17.64 7.76 -27.78
C GLY A 203 16.97 6.39 -27.58
N GLY A 204 16.16 6.26 -26.53
CA GLY A 204 15.50 5.02 -26.12
C GLY A 204 16.36 4.10 -25.25
N ARG A 205 17.63 4.43 -25.00
CA ARG A 205 18.52 3.63 -24.14
C ARG A 205 18.36 4.01 -22.67
N MET A 206 18.40 3.01 -21.80
CA MET A 206 18.53 3.21 -20.35
C MET A 206 20.01 3.14 -19.98
N ARG A 207 20.54 4.21 -19.39
CA ARG A 207 21.85 4.22 -18.72
C ARG A 207 21.66 3.83 -17.26
N ALA A 208 22.49 2.89 -16.80
CA ALA A 208 22.55 2.49 -15.40
C ALA A 208 23.92 2.88 -14.85
N PHE A 209 23.97 3.46 -13.66
CA PHE A 209 25.23 3.82 -13.00
C PHE A 209 25.20 3.60 -11.48
N TYR A 210 26.37 3.55 -10.89
CA TYR A 210 26.59 3.65 -9.45
C TYR A 210 27.92 4.37 -9.19
N ILE A 211 28.06 4.92 -7.99
CA ILE A 211 29.28 5.59 -7.53
C ILE A 211 29.93 4.71 -6.47
N GLU A 212 31.23 4.52 -6.55
CA GLU A 212 32.05 3.87 -5.52
C GLU A 212 33.05 4.87 -4.98
N ALA A 213 33.20 4.92 -3.67
CA ALA A 213 34.16 5.78 -3.00
C ALA A 213 35.05 4.96 -2.05
N SER A 214 36.31 5.33 -1.95
CA SER A 214 37.28 4.67 -1.07
C SER A 214 38.21 5.68 -0.40
N ASP A 215 38.60 5.37 0.83
CA ASP A 215 39.65 6.04 1.59
C ASP A 215 41.03 5.32 1.44
N GLY A 216 41.10 4.28 0.61
CA GLY A 216 42.27 3.41 0.40
C GLY A 216 42.30 2.17 1.29
N SER A 217 41.49 2.11 2.35
CA SER A 217 41.36 0.98 3.29
C SER A 217 40.00 0.30 3.23
N ALA A 218 38.93 1.09 3.09
CA ALA A 218 37.55 0.67 2.97
C ALA A 218 36.89 1.34 1.75
N SER A 219 35.77 0.77 1.32
CA SER A 219 34.97 1.32 0.23
C SER A 219 33.48 1.19 0.50
N THR A 220 32.73 2.11 -0.11
CA THR A 220 31.27 2.11 -0.13
C THR A 220 30.80 2.37 -1.55
N ARG A 221 29.52 2.09 -1.81
CA ARG A 221 28.89 2.44 -3.09
C ARG A 221 27.49 2.98 -2.90
N PHE A 222 27.09 3.87 -3.79
CA PHE A 222 25.72 4.34 -3.95
C PHE A 222 25.17 3.98 -5.34
N PRO A 223 24.02 3.28 -5.43
CA PRO A 223 23.24 2.77 -4.31
C PRO A 223 23.85 1.51 -3.67
N THR A 224 23.60 1.25 -2.39
CA THR A 224 24.09 0.03 -1.71
C THR A 224 23.47 -1.23 -2.31
N ARG A 225 24.26 -2.29 -2.54
CA ARG A 225 23.72 -3.59 -3.01
C ARG A 225 22.78 -4.20 -1.98
N LEU A 226 21.77 -4.94 -2.46
CA LEU A 226 21.03 -5.84 -1.58
C LEU A 226 21.83 -7.14 -1.39
N GLN A 227 21.43 -7.93 -0.39
CA GLN A 227 22.01 -9.27 -0.24
C GLN A 227 21.76 -10.14 -1.48
N PRO A 228 22.65 -11.11 -1.79
CA PRO A 228 22.54 -11.95 -3.00
C PRO A 228 21.23 -12.73 -3.13
N SER A 229 20.52 -12.99 -2.02
CA SER A 229 19.22 -13.67 -2.02
C SER A 229 18.05 -12.79 -2.47
N ALA A 230 18.23 -11.49 -2.65
CA ALA A 230 17.18 -10.59 -3.13
C ALA A 230 16.90 -10.76 -4.63
N GLU A 231 15.67 -10.48 -5.04
CA GLU A 231 15.31 -10.34 -6.45
C GLU A 231 15.90 -9.03 -7.00
N GLY A 232 16.80 -9.11 -7.98
CA GLY A 232 17.50 -7.93 -8.51
C GLY A 232 18.43 -7.28 -7.47
N PRO A 233 19.46 -8.00 -6.97
CA PRO A 233 20.31 -7.50 -5.90
C PRO A 233 21.23 -6.35 -6.33
N GLU A 234 21.49 -6.25 -7.64
CA GLU A 234 22.23 -5.14 -8.23
C GLU A 234 21.32 -3.90 -8.34
N ARG A 235 21.52 -2.95 -7.43
CA ARG A 235 20.86 -1.63 -7.46
C ARG A 235 21.72 -0.62 -8.21
N THR A 236 21.06 0.23 -8.99
CA THR A 236 21.71 1.23 -9.85
C THR A 236 20.82 2.47 -10.00
N CYS A 237 21.43 3.63 -10.10
CA CYS A 237 20.76 4.84 -10.58
C CYS A 237 20.46 4.69 -12.07
N LEU A 238 19.25 5.04 -12.51
CA LEU A 238 18.80 4.87 -13.89
C LEU A 238 18.56 6.23 -14.54
N VAL A 239 18.87 6.35 -15.82
CA VAL A 239 18.61 7.54 -16.65
C VAL A 239 18.17 7.10 -18.04
N ARG A 240 16.98 7.53 -18.49
CA ARG A 240 16.49 7.20 -19.83
C ARG A 240 16.84 8.30 -20.83
N VAL A 241 17.58 7.93 -21.88
CA VAL A 241 18.06 8.86 -22.91
C VAL A 241 17.02 9.05 -24.00
N GLY A 242 16.83 10.29 -24.45
CA GLY A 242 15.88 10.67 -25.49
C GLY A 242 14.42 10.67 -25.03
N ASP A 243 14.16 10.55 -23.73
CA ASP A 243 12.83 10.87 -23.19
C ASP A 243 12.58 12.38 -23.36
N THR A 244 11.44 12.74 -23.94
CA THR A 244 11.02 14.14 -24.08
C THR A 244 9.99 14.49 -23.02
N ALA A 245 9.92 15.78 -22.68
CA ALA A 245 8.84 16.30 -21.84
C ALA A 245 7.47 15.94 -22.45
N THR A 246 6.54 15.50 -21.61
CA THR A 246 5.18 15.17 -22.07
C THR A 246 4.36 16.44 -22.15
N THR A 247 3.68 16.67 -23.27
CA THR A 247 2.71 17.77 -23.39
C THR A 247 1.46 17.43 -22.56
N THR A 248 1.48 17.79 -21.29
CA THR A 248 0.36 17.61 -20.35
C THR A 248 0.33 18.76 -19.34
N ARG A 249 -0.84 18.99 -18.75
CA ARG A 249 -1.00 19.88 -17.59
C ARG A 249 -0.93 19.14 -16.25
N LEU A 250 -0.89 17.81 -16.30
CA LEU A 250 -0.76 16.97 -15.12
C LEU A 250 0.69 16.86 -14.69
N ALA A 251 0.92 16.57 -13.41
CA ALA A 251 2.25 16.24 -12.96
C ALA A 251 2.75 14.94 -13.62
N THR A 252 3.98 14.94 -14.13
CA THR A 252 4.60 13.75 -14.73
C THR A 252 5.37 12.96 -13.69
N TYR A 253 5.08 11.66 -13.60
CA TYR A 253 5.68 10.73 -12.65
C TYR A 253 6.43 9.67 -13.47
N ARG A 254 7.72 9.87 -13.74
CA ARG A 254 8.50 8.87 -14.46
C ARG A 254 9.01 7.81 -13.51
N ILE A 255 8.91 6.56 -13.94
CA ILE A 255 9.43 5.40 -13.23
C ILE A 255 10.38 4.68 -14.17
N TRP A 256 11.66 4.70 -13.84
CA TRP A 256 12.68 3.99 -14.59
C TRP A 256 13.07 2.70 -13.88
N LEU A 257 13.04 1.60 -14.63
CA LEU A 257 13.26 0.23 -14.18
C LEU A 257 14.36 -0.41 -15.02
N SER A 258 15.25 -1.16 -14.35
CA SER A 258 16.27 -1.97 -15.03
C SER A 258 15.66 -3.22 -15.67
N ASN A 259 16.40 -3.86 -16.58
CA ASN A 259 15.95 -5.11 -17.20
C ASN A 259 15.77 -6.22 -16.15
N GLY A 260 16.63 -6.26 -15.13
CA GLY A 260 16.52 -7.21 -14.01
C GLY A 260 15.26 -7.00 -13.18
N VAL A 261 14.87 -5.74 -12.94
CA VAL A 261 13.64 -5.41 -12.21
C VAL A 261 12.39 -5.78 -13.02
N ILE A 262 12.39 -5.52 -14.33
CA ILE A 262 11.29 -5.93 -15.23
C ILE A 262 11.15 -7.47 -15.23
N ALA A 263 12.27 -8.19 -15.32
CA ALA A 263 12.27 -9.65 -15.26
C ALA A 263 11.73 -10.16 -13.92
N ALA A 264 12.15 -9.56 -12.79
CA ALA A 264 11.66 -9.91 -11.47
C ALA A 264 10.15 -9.69 -11.32
N PHE A 265 9.59 -8.59 -11.84
CA PHE A 265 8.13 -8.39 -11.89
C PHE A 265 7.42 -9.51 -12.68
N SER A 266 8.00 -9.93 -13.79
CA SER A 266 7.39 -10.91 -14.69
C SER A 266 7.49 -12.34 -14.14
N SER A 267 8.49 -12.64 -13.32
CA SER A 267 8.74 -14.00 -12.80
C SER A 267 8.02 -14.33 -11.48
N ARG A 268 7.34 -13.35 -10.85
CA ARG A 268 6.74 -13.49 -9.52
C ARG A 268 5.20 -13.37 -9.56
N PRO A 269 4.49 -13.80 -8.50
CA PRO A 269 3.07 -13.51 -8.36
C PRO A 269 2.83 -12.00 -8.35
N ASN A 270 1.79 -11.55 -9.05
CA ASN A 270 1.46 -10.13 -9.15
C ASN A 270 1.10 -9.52 -7.78
N LEU A 271 0.71 -10.37 -6.82
CA LEU A 271 0.42 -10.03 -5.41
C LEU A 271 1.65 -9.88 -4.50
N SER A 272 2.86 -10.15 -5.01
CA SER A 272 4.10 -9.88 -4.27
C SER A 272 4.14 -8.43 -3.80
N ASN A 273 4.36 -8.21 -2.50
CA ASN A 273 4.57 -6.87 -1.94
C ASN A 273 6.05 -6.50 -1.83
N GLU A 274 6.95 -7.35 -2.33
CA GLU A 274 8.39 -7.07 -2.35
C GLU A 274 8.69 -5.87 -3.26
N LEU A 275 9.27 -4.83 -2.67
CA LEU A 275 9.69 -3.63 -3.38
C LEU A 275 10.93 -3.93 -4.22
N LEU A 276 10.88 -3.52 -5.49
CA LEU A 276 12.02 -3.57 -6.41
C LEU A 276 12.58 -2.18 -6.65
N ASP A 277 13.87 -2.10 -6.98
CA ASP A 277 14.57 -0.83 -7.18
C ASP A 277 14.04 -0.05 -8.39
N CYS A 278 13.89 1.27 -8.25
CA CYS A 278 13.58 2.17 -9.35
C CYS A 278 14.21 3.55 -9.15
N THR A 279 14.30 4.29 -10.25
CA THR A 279 14.49 5.75 -10.21
C THR A 279 13.15 6.41 -10.50
N PHE A 280 12.73 7.31 -9.63
CA PHE A 280 11.53 8.12 -9.80
C PHE A 280 11.91 9.54 -10.21
N VAL A 281 11.19 10.12 -11.19
CA VAL A 281 11.39 11.51 -11.61
C VAL A 281 10.06 12.25 -11.58
N TYR A 282 10.03 13.36 -10.86
CA TYR A 282 8.87 14.24 -10.76
C TYR A 282 9.04 15.45 -11.68
N ASN A 283 8.04 15.71 -12.52
CA ASN A 283 7.97 16.88 -13.40
C ASN A 283 9.24 17.15 -14.21
N ASP A 284 9.92 16.08 -14.63
CA ASP A 284 11.15 16.14 -15.44
C ASP A 284 12.27 16.98 -14.78
N THR A 285 12.21 17.18 -13.46
CA THR A 285 13.05 18.12 -12.70
C THR A 285 13.68 17.47 -11.47
N ASP A 286 12.89 16.81 -10.63
CA ASP A 286 13.38 16.22 -9.38
C ASP A 286 13.59 14.71 -9.55
N VAL A 287 14.81 14.24 -9.31
CA VAL A 287 15.20 12.83 -9.45
C VAL A 287 15.39 12.21 -8.08
N PHE A 288 14.79 11.04 -7.89
CA PHE A 288 14.84 10.25 -6.67
C PHE A 288 15.40 8.87 -7.03
N TYR A 289 16.61 8.60 -6.56
CA TYR A 289 17.24 7.29 -6.74
C TYR A 289 16.84 6.33 -5.63
N ASN A 290 17.14 5.05 -5.83
CA ASN A 290 17.05 4.03 -4.79
C ASN A 290 15.63 3.92 -4.21
N CYS A 291 14.60 4.30 -4.97
CA CYS A 291 13.20 4.18 -4.57
C CYS A 291 12.74 2.73 -4.72
N GLY A 292 11.74 2.32 -3.94
CA GLY A 292 11.10 1.00 -4.07
C GLY A 292 9.81 1.09 -4.86
N VAL A 293 9.55 0.15 -5.78
CA VAL A 293 8.29 0.06 -6.52
C VAL A 293 7.67 -1.33 -6.45
N ARG A 294 6.34 -1.38 -6.38
CA ARG A 294 5.55 -2.63 -6.49
C ARG A 294 4.16 -2.35 -7.07
N TYR A 295 3.46 -3.39 -7.50
CA TYR A 295 2.03 -3.27 -7.77
C TYR A 295 1.25 -3.02 -6.47
N ARG A 296 0.16 -2.24 -6.54
CA ARG A 296 -0.78 -2.03 -5.42
C ARG A 296 -2.17 -2.56 -5.72
N GLY A 297 -2.97 -2.70 -4.66
CA GLY A 297 -4.34 -3.19 -4.72
C GLY A 297 -4.52 -4.62 -4.25
N SER A 298 -5.78 -5.04 -4.24
CA SER A 298 -6.26 -6.35 -3.79
C SER A 298 -6.05 -7.44 -4.86
N PRO A 299 -6.34 -8.72 -4.54
CA PRO A 299 -6.30 -9.82 -5.51
C PRO A 299 -7.21 -9.65 -6.72
N PHE A 300 -8.27 -8.84 -6.61
CA PHE A 300 -9.19 -8.58 -7.71
C PHE A 300 -8.52 -7.84 -8.88
N ILE A 301 -7.58 -6.94 -8.59
CA ILE A 301 -6.86 -6.16 -9.62
C ILE A 301 -5.43 -6.63 -9.85
N ARG A 302 -4.97 -7.64 -9.08
CA ARG A 302 -3.64 -8.26 -9.20
C ARG A 302 -3.67 -9.79 -9.40
N PRO A 303 -4.59 -10.39 -10.19
CA PRO A 303 -4.58 -11.84 -10.38
C PRO A 303 -3.31 -12.32 -11.10
N GLY A 304 -2.90 -13.57 -10.84
CA GLY A 304 -1.88 -14.27 -11.63
C GLY A 304 -0.43 -13.84 -11.36
N SER A 305 0.39 -14.02 -12.38
CA SER A 305 1.80 -13.62 -12.48
C SER A 305 2.08 -13.05 -13.88
N GLY A 306 3.35 -12.79 -14.24
CA GLY A 306 3.72 -12.51 -15.64
C GLY A 306 3.44 -11.09 -16.13
N ARG A 307 3.12 -10.13 -15.25
CA ARG A 307 2.85 -8.76 -15.69
C ARG A 307 4.13 -8.00 -16.01
N ASP A 308 4.19 -7.46 -17.21
CA ASP A 308 5.16 -6.43 -17.56
C ASP A 308 4.85 -5.11 -16.84
N PRO A 309 5.72 -4.62 -15.94
CA PRO A 309 5.48 -3.43 -15.15
C PRO A 309 5.47 -2.14 -15.96
N ARG A 310 5.69 -2.18 -17.27
CA ARG A 310 5.58 -1.01 -18.16
C ARG A 310 4.17 -0.82 -18.73
N ASN A 311 3.27 -1.77 -18.51
CA ASN A 311 1.86 -1.66 -18.88
C ASN A 311 1.05 -0.87 -17.84
N ARG A 312 -0.23 -0.66 -18.10
CA ARG A 312 -1.13 0.17 -17.30
C ARG A 312 -1.60 -0.52 -16.02
N TYR A 313 -0.80 -0.51 -14.95
CA TYR A 313 -1.15 -1.06 -13.64
C TYR A 313 -1.11 0.01 -12.53
N ALA A 314 -1.70 -0.30 -11.37
CA ALA A 314 -1.59 0.54 -10.19
C ALA A 314 -0.26 0.25 -9.45
N TYR A 315 0.43 1.29 -9.01
CA TYR A 315 1.73 1.19 -8.34
C TYR A 315 1.72 1.78 -6.94
N ARG A 316 2.63 1.29 -6.12
CA ARG A 316 3.11 1.99 -4.93
C ARG A 316 4.59 2.26 -5.09
N ILE A 317 5.01 3.45 -4.68
CA ILE A 317 6.42 3.86 -4.67
C ILE A 317 6.78 4.29 -3.25
N ASP A 318 7.88 3.73 -2.74
CA ASP A 318 8.46 4.05 -1.44
C ASP A 318 9.76 4.86 -1.67
N PHE A 319 9.89 5.96 -0.95
CA PHE A 319 11.03 6.87 -0.99
C PHE A 319 11.97 6.62 0.19
N ASN A 320 13.22 6.99 0.02
CA ASN A 320 14.20 6.90 1.10
C ASN A 320 13.98 8.02 2.14
N SER A 321 14.40 7.78 3.38
CA SER A 321 14.22 8.73 4.48
C SER A 321 15.04 10.02 4.35
N ASP A 322 16.15 9.95 3.62
CA ASP A 322 17.03 11.06 3.26
C ASP A 322 16.46 11.94 2.12
N GLN A 323 15.59 11.40 1.27
CA GLN A 323 14.93 12.15 0.19
C GLN A 323 13.44 11.77 0.06
N LYS A 324 12.59 12.48 0.81
CA LYS A 324 11.13 12.34 0.77
C LYS A 324 10.50 13.06 -0.43
N PHE A 325 9.36 12.56 -0.92
CA PHE A 325 8.58 13.26 -1.95
C PHE A 325 7.43 14.05 -1.30
N ARG A 326 7.55 15.39 -1.29
CA ARG A 326 6.56 16.30 -0.67
C ARG A 326 6.18 15.84 0.76
N ASP A 327 7.19 15.61 1.59
CA ASP A 327 7.13 15.06 2.95
C ASP A 327 6.63 13.61 3.09
N ARG A 328 6.27 12.95 1.99
CA ARG A 328 5.79 11.56 1.98
C ARG A 328 6.94 10.58 1.73
N LEU A 329 6.94 9.50 2.50
CA LEU A 329 7.79 8.33 2.27
C LEU A 329 7.17 7.32 1.30
N GLU A 330 5.92 7.52 0.92
CA GLU A 330 5.19 6.61 0.05
C GLU A 330 4.09 7.33 -0.72
N ILE A 331 3.88 6.93 -1.96
CA ILE A 331 2.72 7.32 -2.80
C ILE A 331 2.02 6.11 -3.38
N ASN A 332 0.72 6.26 -3.65
CA ASN A 332 -0.12 5.22 -4.24
C ASN A 332 -0.72 5.75 -5.54
N LEU A 333 -0.32 5.14 -6.65
CA LEU A 333 -0.78 5.48 -7.99
C LEU A 333 -1.90 4.53 -8.38
N ASP A 334 -3.11 5.06 -8.46
CA ASP A 334 -4.28 4.33 -8.91
C ASP A 334 -4.47 4.52 -10.42
N ASN A 335 -4.77 3.44 -11.14
CA ASN A 335 -5.02 3.46 -12.58
C ASN A 335 -6.52 3.62 -12.91
N THR A 336 -7.32 4.12 -11.95
CA THR A 336 -8.71 4.57 -12.11
C THR A 336 -9.55 3.62 -12.96
N GLU A 337 -9.57 2.35 -12.58
CA GLU A 337 -10.04 1.17 -13.32
C GLU A 337 -10.82 1.43 -14.63
N GLY A 338 -10.32 0.87 -15.74
CA GLY A 338 -10.91 1.08 -17.07
C GLY A 338 -12.32 0.51 -17.24
N GLY A 339 -13.10 1.06 -18.18
CA GLY A 339 -14.46 0.61 -18.52
C GLY A 339 -15.57 1.54 -18.00
N ASN A 340 -16.67 0.96 -17.50
CA ASN A 340 -17.84 1.69 -16.98
C ASN A 340 -17.59 2.40 -15.63
N ARG A 341 -16.38 2.30 -15.06
CA ARG A 341 -16.02 2.88 -13.77
C ARG A 341 -15.57 4.32 -13.96
N GLY A 342 -14.52 4.59 -14.71
CA GLY A 342 -14.09 5.96 -15.02
C GLY A 342 -13.28 6.60 -13.88
N PRO A 343 -12.68 7.79 -14.10
CA PRO A 343 -11.75 8.43 -13.16
C PRO A 343 -12.37 9.50 -12.24
N LEU A 344 -13.69 9.75 -12.29
CA LEU A 344 -14.31 10.86 -11.55
C LEU A 344 -15.13 10.44 -10.33
N GLN A 345 -15.61 9.20 -10.26
CA GLN A 345 -16.57 8.78 -9.24
C GLN A 345 -15.98 8.67 -7.83
N GLU A 346 -14.72 8.25 -7.69
CA GLU A 346 -14.07 8.21 -6.38
C GLU A 346 -13.91 9.64 -5.83
N ARG A 347 -13.36 10.54 -6.65
CA ARG A 347 -13.22 11.96 -6.37
C ARG A 347 -14.56 12.65 -6.06
N ALA A 348 -15.60 12.35 -6.83
CA ALA A 348 -16.95 12.84 -6.59
C ALA A 348 -17.54 12.30 -5.28
N SER A 349 -17.24 11.05 -4.92
CA SER A 349 -17.68 10.48 -3.66
C SER A 349 -16.99 11.15 -2.47
N TYR A 350 -15.67 11.35 -2.50
CA TYR A 350 -14.95 12.11 -1.46
C TYR A 350 -15.38 13.58 -1.38
N TRP A 351 -15.88 14.18 -2.46
CA TRP A 351 -16.49 15.51 -2.40
C TRP A 351 -17.69 15.54 -1.45
N PHE A 352 -18.57 14.54 -1.48
CA PHE A 352 -19.70 14.46 -0.55
C PHE A 352 -19.25 14.27 0.90
N TYR A 353 -18.23 13.44 1.16
CA TYR A 353 -17.63 13.33 2.51
C TYR A 353 -17.13 14.68 3.01
N ARG A 354 -16.38 15.42 2.17
CA ARG A 354 -15.89 16.75 2.51
C ARG A 354 -17.02 17.74 2.81
N GLN A 355 -18.08 17.75 1.99
CA GLN A 355 -19.22 18.66 2.21
C GLN A 355 -20.03 18.32 3.47
N MET A 356 -20.02 17.05 3.88
CA MET A 356 -20.70 16.56 5.09
C MET A 356 -19.81 16.67 6.34
N GLY A 357 -18.62 17.25 6.24
CA GLY A 357 -17.68 17.44 7.36
C GLY A 357 -16.98 16.16 7.83
N LEU A 358 -16.85 15.16 6.96
CA LEU A 358 -16.24 13.86 7.28
C LEU A 358 -14.82 13.73 6.73
N GLN A 359 -14.07 12.77 7.26
CA GLN A 359 -12.73 12.44 6.79
C GLN A 359 -12.75 11.87 5.37
N TYR A 360 -11.78 12.27 4.54
CA TYR A 360 -11.67 11.87 3.14
C TYR A 360 -10.21 11.79 2.67
N SER A 361 -9.98 11.02 1.60
CA SER A 361 -8.67 10.92 0.94
C SER A 361 -8.53 11.99 -0.14
N THR A 362 -7.38 12.64 -0.22
CA THR A 362 -7.07 13.59 -1.30
C THR A 362 -6.51 12.87 -2.53
N GLN A 363 -6.81 13.39 -3.71
CA GLN A 363 -6.39 12.81 -5.00
C GLN A 363 -5.83 13.89 -5.93
N GLU A 364 -4.76 13.57 -6.65
CA GLU A 364 -4.14 14.40 -7.69
C GLU A 364 -4.11 13.63 -9.01
N PHE A 365 -4.63 14.21 -10.10
CA PHE A 365 -4.45 13.62 -11.43
C PHE A 365 -2.98 13.71 -11.84
N ILE A 366 -2.43 12.58 -12.29
CA ILE A 366 -1.03 12.47 -12.68
C ILE A 366 -0.87 11.78 -14.04
N ARG A 367 0.33 11.90 -14.60
CA ARG A 367 0.74 11.24 -15.85
C ARG A 367 1.95 10.33 -15.58
N PRO A 368 1.75 9.04 -15.24
CA PRO A 368 2.85 8.09 -15.10
C PRO A 368 3.52 7.77 -16.45
N ILE A 369 4.84 7.66 -16.44
CA ILE A 369 5.64 7.29 -17.60
C ILE A 369 6.64 6.20 -17.18
N VAL A 370 6.36 4.94 -17.51
CA VAL A 370 7.18 3.81 -17.09
C VAL A 370 8.09 3.37 -18.23
N ASN A 371 9.40 3.56 -18.08
CA ASN A 371 10.40 3.30 -19.13
C ASN A 371 10.04 3.90 -20.52
N GLY A 372 9.44 5.09 -20.53
CA GLY A 372 8.99 5.80 -21.73
C GLY A 372 7.55 5.51 -22.14
N ASN A 373 6.88 4.53 -21.53
CA ASN A 373 5.46 4.25 -21.79
C ASN A 373 4.59 5.18 -20.95
N SER A 374 3.95 6.14 -21.60
CA SER A 374 3.06 7.12 -20.99
C SER A 374 1.64 6.56 -20.81
N HIS A 375 1.06 6.74 -19.62
CA HIS A 375 -0.27 6.21 -19.28
C HIS A 375 -1.23 7.32 -18.83
N ALA A 376 -2.43 7.35 -19.40
CA ALA A 376 -3.50 8.27 -18.99
C ALA A 376 -4.44 7.65 -17.94
N GLY A 377 -5.21 8.53 -17.27
CA GLY A 377 -6.20 8.13 -16.27
C GLY A 377 -5.53 7.53 -15.04
N PHE A 378 -4.77 8.35 -14.32
CA PHE A 378 -4.17 7.96 -13.05
C PHE A 378 -4.37 9.03 -12.00
N GLU A 379 -4.42 8.59 -10.76
CA GLU A 379 -4.41 9.47 -9.60
C GLU A 379 -3.34 9.06 -8.58
N ASP A 380 -2.67 10.03 -7.98
CA ASP A 380 -1.94 9.87 -6.72
C ASP A 380 -2.95 10.03 -5.58
N VAL A 381 -3.30 8.91 -4.96
CA VAL A 381 -4.33 8.83 -3.91
C VAL A 381 -3.67 8.78 -2.54
N ARG A 382 -4.02 9.71 -1.66
CA ARG A 382 -3.56 9.69 -0.27
C ARG A 382 -4.19 8.52 0.47
N LYS A 383 -3.38 7.51 0.78
CA LYS A 383 -3.82 6.35 1.58
C LYS A 383 -4.15 6.73 3.02
N ILE A 384 -4.91 5.86 3.67
CA ILE A 384 -5.13 5.91 5.13
C ILE A 384 -3.93 5.26 5.82
N ASP A 385 -3.09 6.10 6.40
CA ASP A 385 -1.85 5.76 7.11
C ASP A 385 -1.61 6.72 8.29
N GLY A 386 -0.40 6.70 8.88
CA GLY A 386 -0.04 7.59 9.99
C GLY A 386 -0.28 9.06 9.65
N ASP A 387 0.22 9.55 8.52
CA ASP A 387 0.03 10.95 8.14
C ASP A 387 -1.44 11.32 7.92
N TYR A 388 -2.26 10.40 7.41
CA TYR A 388 -3.71 10.61 7.31
C TYR A 388 -4.33 10.80 8.69
N ILE A 389 -3.96 9.95 9.64
CA ILE A 389 -4.45 9.99 11.01
C ILE A 389 -3.98 11.27 11.71
N ASP A 390 -2.71 11.65 11.57
CA ASP A 390 -2.16 12.89 12.14
C ASP A 390 -2.91 14.14 11.64
N LYS A 391 -3.32 14.13 10.36
CA LYS A 391 -4.09 15.23 9.77
C LYS A 391 -5.52 15.31 10.32
N TRP A 392 -6.20 14.16 10.43
CA TRP A 392 -7.63 14.12 10.71
C TRP A 392 -7.96 13.97 12.20
N PHE A 393 -7.02 13.49 13.00
CA PHE A 393 -7.15 13.23 14.44
C PHE A 393 -5.92 13.74 15.20
N PRO A 394 -5.51 15.02 15.05
CA PRO A 394 -4.23 15.52 15.57
C PRO A 394 -4.04 15.41 17.10
N TYR A 395 -5.13 15.23 17.85
CA TYR A 395 -5.12 15.02 19.30
C TYR A 395 -5.48 13.60 19.72
N ASP A 396 -5.97 12.79 18.77
CA ASP A 396 -6.44 11.43 19.01
C ASP A 396 -5.72 10.41 18.10
N ASN A 397 -4.48 10.71 17.70
CA ASN A 397 -3.70 9.97 16.70
C ASN A 397 -2.92 8.76 17.26
N ALA A 398 -2.92 8.53 18.58
CA ALA A 398 -2.23 7.41 19.23
C ALA A 398 -2.95 6.06 19.07
N GLY A 399 -4.04 6.05 18.31
CA GLY A 399 -4.98 4.97 18.15
C GLY A 399 -4.56 3.77 17.30
N TYR A 400 -5.51 2.87 17.06
CA TYR A 400 -5.33 1.67 16.24
C TYR A 400 -6.12 1.74 14.94
N LEU A 401 -5.43 1.54 13.81
CA LEU A 401 -6.02 1.48 12.48
C LEU A 401 -6.14 0.03 12.01
N HIS A 402 -7.35 -0.38 11.67
CA HIS A 402 -7.66 -1.67 11.06
C HIS A 402 -8.33 -1.46 9.70
N LYS A 403 -7.76 -2.01 8.63
CA LYS A 403 -8.38 -2.02 7.30
C LYS A 403 -9.33 -3.21 7.21
N ILE A 404 -10.54 -2.94 6.73
CA ILE A 404 -11.56 -3.96 6.48
C ILE A 404 -11.34 -4.54 5.08
N ASP A 405 -11.24 -5.85 4.97
CA ASP A 405 -11.08 -6.59 3.73
C ASP A 405 -11.76 -7.97 3.85
N ASP A 406 -11.86 -8.70 2.74
CA ASP A 406 -12.37 -10.07 2.80
C ASP A 406 -11.36 -11.00 3.48
N TYR A 407 -11.85 -12.11 4.04
CA TYR A 407 -10.98 -13.21 4.40
C TYR A 407 -10.61 -14.05 3.16
N PHE A 408 -9.38 -13.91 2.70
CA PHE A 408 -8.85 -14.66 1.54
C PHE A 408 -8.09 -15.94 1.92
N GLU A 409 -8.29 -16.99 1.12
CA GLU A 409 -7.38 -18.12 0.98
C GLU A 409 -6.88 -18.23 -0.47
N TYR A 410 -5.60 -18.53 -0.63
CA TYR A 410 -4.89 -18.48 -1.91
C TYR A 410 -4.39 -19.85 -2.34
N SER A 411 -4.12 -20.00 -3.63
CA SER A 411 -3.29 -21.10 -4.13
C SER A 411 -1.89 -21.05 -3.50
N ALA A 412 -1.24 -22.20 -3.40
CA ALA A 412 0.11 -22.33 -2.86
C ALA A 412 1.10 -21.27 -3.38
N ASP A 413 1.11 -21.04 -4.69
CA ASP A 413 1.96 -20.06 -5.40
C ASP A 413 1.51 -18.59 -5.24
N GLY A 414 0.36 -18.33 -4.62
CA GLY A 414 -0.14 -16.97 -4.34
C GLY A 414 -0.72 -16.26 -5.57
N THR A 415 -1.11 -16.99 -6.62
CA THR A 415 -1.60 -16.40 -7.89
C THR A 415 -3.13 -16.42 -8.04
N GLN A 416 -3.82 -17.32 -7.34
CA GLN A 416 -5.28 -17.47 -7.33
C GLN A 416 -5.84 -17.26 -5.92
N HIS A 417 -7.10 -16.87 -5.81
CA HIS A 417 -7.77 -16.62 -4.54
C HIS A 417 -9.24 -17.06 -4.53
N ARG A 418 -9.73 -17.32 -3.32
CA ARG A 418 -11.15 -17.41 -2.93
C ARG A 418 -11.32 -16.64 -1.63
N ASN A 419 -12.50 -16.09 -1.38
CA ASN A 419 -12.76 -15.27 -0.19
C ASN A 419 -14.08 -15.64 0.48
N LEU A 420 -14.20 -15.26 1.76
CA LEU A 420 -15.45 -15.04 2.46
C LEU A 420 -15.54 -13.54 2.80
N ASP A 421 -16.73 -12.97 2.69
CA ASP A 421 -16.96 -11.58 3.06
C ASP A 421 -16.98 -11.46 4.60
N GLU A 422 -16.54 -10.32 5.15
CA GLU A 422 -16.33 -10.15 6.60
C GLU A 422 -17.20 -9.02 7.19
N GLY A 423 -17.88 -9.29 8.30
CA GLY A 423 -18.50 -8.29 9.17
C GLY A 423 -17.84 -8.27 10.54
N LEU A 424 -18.13 -7.25 11.36
CA LEU A 424 -17.61 -7.20 12.73
C LEU A 424 -18.55 -8.00 13.63
N ILE A 425 -18.58 -9.31 13.43
CA ILE A 425 -19.51 -10.25 14.06
C ILE A 425 -18.91 -10.78 15.37
N TYR A 426 -19.75 -10.99 16.39
CA TYR A 426 -19.42 -11.76 17.59
C TYR A 426 -20.42 -12.91 17.80
N ASP A 427 -20.05 -14.10 17.34
CA ASP A 427 -20.84 -15.33 17.49
C ASP A 427 -19.93 -16.58 17.48
N TYR A 428 -20.52 -17.78 17.38
CA TYR A 428 -19.75 -19.04 17.33
C TYR A 428 -18.87 -19.18 16.07
N ARG A 429 -19.17 -18.45 14.98
CA ARG A 429 -18.35 -18.38 13.77
C ARG A 429 -17.21 -17.39 13.96
N HIS A 430 -17.40 -16.38 14.80
CA HIS A 430 -16.41 -15.36 15.14
C HIS A 430 -16.06 -15.32 16.64
N PRO A 431 -15.51 -16.42 17.22
CA PRO A 431 -15.07 -16.40 18.60
C PRO A 431 -14.00 -15.34 18.82
N LEU A 432 -13.90 -14.78 20.03
CA LEU A 432 -12.92 -13.74 20.41
C LEU A 432 -11.48 -14.30 20.45
N LEU A 433 -10.97 -14.61 19.27
CA LEU A 433 -9.63 -15.09 19.02
C LEU A 433 -9.00 -14.15 18.00
N LYS A 434 -7.75 -13.72 18.25
CA LYS A 434 -7.06 -12.76 17.38
C LYS A 434 -7.02 -13.26 15.94
N GLU A 435 -6.84 -14.56 15.80
CA GLU A 435 -6.68 -15.25 14.52
C GLU A 435 -7.98 -15.38 13.74
N THR A 436 -9.12 -15.14 14.37
CA THR A 436 -10.41 -15.02 13.68
C THR A 436 -10.52 -13.65 13.00
N TYR A 437 -10.21 -12.56 13.72
CA TYR A 437 -10.39 -11.20 13.23
C TYR A 437 -9.25 -10.71 12.33
N ARG A 438 -8.04 -11.25 12.50
CA ARG A 438 -6.82 -10.76 11.82
C ARG A 438 -6.90 -10.72 10.29
N TRP A 439 -7.72 -11.58 9.68
CA TRP A 439 -7.74 -11.72 8.23
C TRP A 439 -8.70 -10.79 7.52
N GLY A 440 -9.83 -10.45 8.15
CA GLY A 440 -10.76 -9.45 7.62
C GLY A 440 -10.56 -8.04 8.20
N PHE A 441 -9.82 -7.92 9.30
CA PHE A 441 -9.44 -6.66 9.92
C PHE A 441 -7.91 -6.54 9.99
N GLU A 442 -7.28 -6.15 8.87
CA GLU A 442 -5.84 -6.00 8.79
C GLU A 442 -5.37 -4.84 9.68
N LYS A 443 -4.56 -5.13 10.70
CA LYS A 443 -3.93 -4.12 11.54
C LYS A 443 -2.87 -3.32 10.77
N ARG A 444 -3.13 -2.04 10.52
CA ARG A 444 -2.28 -1.15 9.68
C ARG A 444 -1.33 -0.26 10.49
N SER A 445 -1.61 -0.05 11.78
CA SER A 445 -0.77 0.69 12.75
C SER A 445 -0.20 -0.24 13.82
N HIS A 446 0.72 0.26 14.67
CA HIS A 446 1.20 -0.45 15.86
C HIS A 446 1.65 -1.90 15.56
N ARG A 447 2.47 -2.06 14.51
CA ARG A 447 2.90 -3.34 13.93
C ARG A 447 3.89 -4.09 14.83
N GLU A 448 4.47 -3.37 15.79
CA GLU A 448 5.39 -3.84 16.80
C GLU A 448 4.72 -4.66 17.91
N ASN A 449 3.39 -4.63 18.01
CA ASN A 449 2.63 -5.37 19.02
C ASN A 449 1.49 -6.22 18.43
N ASP A 450 1.06 -7.25 19.16
CA ASP A 450 -0.08 -8.11 18.81
C ASP A 450 -1.29 -7.88 19.72
N GLU A 451 -1.61 -6.61 19.99
CA GLU A 451 -2.79 -6.20 20.75
C GLU A 451 -4.03 -6.13 19.86
N TRP A 452 -5.14 -6.70 20.35
CA TRP A 452 -6.43 -6.82 19.65
C TRP A 452 -7.65 -6.62 20.57
N GLN A 453 -7.44 -6.44 21.88
CA GLN A 453 -8.53 -6.39 22.86
C GLN A 453 -9.54 -5.29 22.52
N HIS A 454 -9.06 -4.12 22.08
CA HIS A 454 -9.91 -3.03 21.61
C HIS A 454 -10.87 -3.43 20.50
N LEU A 455 -10.43 -4.27 19.55
CA LEU A 455 -11.29 -4.74 18.46
C LEU A 455 -12.32 -5.78 18.97
N PHE A 456 -11.94 -6.61 19.95
CA PHE A 456 -12.88 -7.53 20.59
C PHE A 456 -13.96 -6.78 21.37
N ASP A 457 -13.55 -5.78 22.16
CA ASP A 457 -14.47 -4.95 22.92
C ASP A 457 -15.43 -4.22 21.97
N PHE A 458 -14.93 -3.78 20.80
CA PHE A 458 -15.76 -3.19 19.76
C PHE A 458 -16.76 -4.19 19.17
N ALA A 459 -16.31 -5.39 18.80
CA ALA A 459 -17.17 -6.44 18.28
C ALA A 459 -18.27 -6.81 19.28
N VAL A 460 -17.93 -6.99 20.56
CA VAL A 460 -18.90 -7.28 21.62
C VAL A 460 -19.91 -6.15 21.76
N ALA A 461 -19.46 -4.89 21.84
CA ALA A 461 -20.34 -3.74 21.99
C ALA A 461 -21.30 -3.58 20.81
N LEU A 462 -20.79 -3.65 19.56
CA LEU A 462 -21.58 -3.45 18.34
C LEU A 462 -22.61 -4.58 18.13
N ASN A 463 -22.33 -5.79 18.63
CA ASN A 463 -23.23 -6.94 18.61
C ASN A 463 -24.15 -7.05 19.85
N THR A 464 -24.18 -6.03 20.74
CA THR A 464 -25.17 -5.99 21.83
C THR A 464 -26.58 -6.06 21.23
N PRO A 465 -27.48 -6.98 21.66
CA PRO A 465 -28.79 -7.09 21.04
C PRO A 465 -29.61 -5.81 21.20
N SER A 466 -30.22 -5.32 20.12
CA SER A 466 -31.10 -4.13 20.14
C SER A 466 -32.31 -4.23 21.07
N SER A 467 -32.67 -5.44 21.53
CA SER A 467 -33.69 -5.67 22.55
C SER A 467 -33.20 -5.49 23.99
N SER A 468 -31.89 -5.33 24.20
CA SER A 468 -31.27 -5.11 25.51
C SER A 468 -31.46 -3.67 25.97
N SER A 469 -31.70 -3.47 27.27
CA SER A 469 -31.70 -2.13 27.88
C SER A 469 -30.32 -1.45 27.85
N GLU A 470 -29.25 -2.21 27.62
CA GLU A 470 -27.88 -1.70 27.54
C GLU A 470 -27.48 -1.28 26.11
N TYR A 471 -28.34 -1.51 25.10
CA TYR A 471 -27.99 -1.31 23.70
C TYR A 471 -27.47 0.11 23.40
N GLU A 472 -28.20 1.15 23.83
CA GLU A 472 -27.78 2.52 23.57
C GLU A 472 -26.42 2.81 24.20
N ARG A 473 -26.25 2.46 25.48
CA ARG A 473 -25.00 2.67 26.22
C ARG A 473 -23.82 1.92 25.60
N ALA A 474 -24.02 0.68 25.15
CA ALA A 474 -22.98 -0.12 24.53
C ALA A 474 -22.51 0.51 23.21
N ILE A 475 -23.45 0.88 22.33
CA ILE A 475 -23.14 1.49 21.02
C ILE A 475 -22.52 2.88 21.20
N GLU A 476 -23.15 3.76 21.98
CA GLU A 476 -22.64 5.10 22.25
C GLU A 476 -21.35 5.09 23.07
N GLY A 477 -21.04 3.98 23.75
CA GLY A 477 -19.78 3.76 24.43
C GLY A 477 -18.59 3.60 23.48
N VAL A 478 -18.80 3.07 22.27
CA VAL A 478 -17.71 2.71 21.35
C VAL A 478 -17.66 3.52 20.06
N VAL A 479 -18.75 4.14 19.62
CA VAL A 479 -18.77 4.99 18.41
C VAL A 479 -19.46 6.32 18.67
N HIS A 480 -19.27 7.28 17.77
CA HIS A 480 -20.19 8.40 17.60
C HIS A 480 -21.30 8.00 16.63
N PRO A 481 -22.55 7.76 17.08
CA PRO A 481 -23.59 7.20 16.22
C PRO A 481 -23.94 8.09 15.03
N GLU A 482 -23.87 9.42 15.18
CA GLU A 482 -24.11 10.36 14.07
C GLU A 482 -23.03 10.27 12.99
N HIS A 483 -21.75 10.16 13.37
CA HIS A 483 -20.65 9.95 12.42
C HIS A 483 -20.83 8.62 11.68
N PHE A 484 -21.07 7.54 12.43
CA PHE A 484 -21.29 6.20 11.87
C PHE A 484 -22.48 6.19 10.89
N ALA A 485 -23.61 6.78 11.27
CA ALA A 485 -24.79 6.91 10.43
C ALA A 485 -24.52 7.75 9.17
N LYS A 486 -23.78 8.86 9.26
CA LYS A 486 -23.41 9.68 8.10
C LYS A 486 -22.53 8.92 7.10
N VAL A 487 -21.53 8.18 7.58
CA VAL A 487 -20.66 7.38 6.71
C VAL A 487 -21.45 6.30 5.97
N LEU A 488 -22.31 5.55 6.69
CA LEU A 488 -23.19 4.56 6.08
C LEU A 488 -24.15 5.18 5.06
N ALA A 489 -24.72 6.36 5.37
CA ALA A 489 -25.65 7.05 4.48
C ALA A 489 -24.97 7.48 3.18
N ILE A 490 -23.75 8.00 3.24
CA ILE A 490 -23.01 8.38 2.03
C ILE A 490 -22.67 7.13 1.20
N ARG A 491 -22.17 6.05 1.81
CA ARG A 491 -21.91 4.77 1.10
C ARG A 491 -23.15 4.27 0.35
N HIS A 492 -24.30 4.28 1.02
CA HIS A 492 -25.57 3.90 0.41
C HIS A 492 -26.06 4.90 -0.64
N ALA A 493 -25.82 6.20 -0.44
CA ALA A 493 -26.19 7.22 -1.42
C ALA A 493 -25.42 7.05 -2.73
N VAL A 494 -24.11 6.86 -2.66
CA VAL A 494 -23.24 6.70 -3.84
C VAL A 494 -23.33 5.32 -4.48
N GLY A 495 -24.01 4.36 -3.84
CA GLY A 495 -24.22 3.01 -4.37
C GLY A 495 -23.01 2.08 -4.20
N ASP A 496 -22.20 2.31 -3.16
CA ASP A 496 -20.95 1.60 -2.91
C ASP A 496 -21.18 0.22 -2.27
N TRP A 497 -21.65 -0.71 -3.08
CA TRP A 497 -22.22 -1.98 -2.64
C TRP A 497 -21.22 -2.88 -1.89
N ASP A 498 -19.92 -2.72 -2.12
CA ASP A 498 -18.89 -3.55 -1.52
C ASP A 498 -18.26 -2.96 -0.24
N SER A 499 -18.83 -1.88 0.30
CA SER A 499 -18.40 -1.27 1.57
C SER A 499 -19.03 -1.90 2.81
N TYR A 500 -18.28 -1.85 3.93
CA TYR A 500 -18.74 -2.30 5.24
C TYR A 500 -20.11 -1.68 5.62
N GLY A 501 -21.07 -2.55 5.97
CA GLY A 501 -22.43 -2.15 6.32
C GLY A 501 -23.39 -2.06 5.12
N TYR A 502 -22.95 -2.43 3.92
CA TYR A 502 -23.78 -2.54 2.71
C TYR A 502 -23.97 -4.03 2.34
N THR A 503 -23.49 -4.47 1.18
CA THR A 503 -23.66 -5.86 0.70
C THR A 503 -22.36 -6.67 0.70
N ARG A 504 -21.26 -6.09 1.18
CA ARG A 504 -19.96 -6.76 1.33
C ARG A 504 -19.11 -6.10 2.41
N GLY A 505 -18.07 -6.78 2.88
CA GLY A 505 -17.25 -6.37 4.02
C GLY A 505 -15.93 -5.74 3.65
N LYS A 506 -15.91 -4.60 2.93
CA LYS A 506 -14.63 -4.02 2.46
C LYS A 506 -14.58 -2.50 2.49
N ASN A 507 -13.51 -1.98 1.87
CA ASN A 507 -13.35 -0.61 1.41
C ASN A 507 -13.49 0.43 2.51
N ASN A 508 -13.26 0.05 3.76
CA ASN A 508 -13.28 0.97 4.90
C ASN A 508 -12.11 0.66 5.83
N CYS A 509 -11.82 1.62 6.70
CA CYS A 509 -10.98 1.40 7.86
C CYS A 509 -11.76 1.67 9.14
N PHE A 510 -11.54 0.85 10.16
CA PHE A 510 -11.86 1.19 11.53
C PHE A 510 -10.66 1.86 12.18
N TYR A 511 -10.87 3.04 12.75
CA TYR A 511 -9.86 3.74 13.52
C TYR A 511 -10.32 3.92 14.97
N TYR A 512 -9.62 3.28 15.89
CA TYR A 512 -9.83 3.44 17.33
C TYR A 512 -9.01 4.64 17.81
N ALA A 513 -9.66 5.80 17.93
CA ALA A 513 -9.04 7.06 18.30
C ALA A 513 -8.66 7.07 19.79
N LEU A 514 -7.41 7.42 20.08
CA LEU A 514 -6.89 7.51 21.45
C LEU A 514 -6.22 8.86 21.66
N PRO A 515 -6.51 9.57 22.77
CA PRO A 515 -7.12 9.06 24.00
C PRO A 515 -8.66 9.05 24.08
N GLU A 516 -9.39 9.53 23.07
CA GLU A 516 -10.86 9.58 23.10
C GLU A 516 -11.56 8.25 23.44
N GLY A 517 -11.05 7.12 22.96
CA GLY A 517 -11.63 5.80 23.19
C GLY A 517 -12.86 5.50 22.32
N LYS A 518 -12.94 6.07 21.11
CA LYS A 518 -14.02 5.86 20.14
C LYS A 518 -13.53 5.32 18.82
N TRP A 519 -14.40 4.59 18.13
CA TRP A 519 -14.17 4.06 16.80
C TRP A 519 -14.79 4.95 15.73
N TYR A 520 -14.01 5.21 14.69
CA TYR A 520 -14.43 5.90 13.47
C TYR A 520 -14.42 4.93 12.29
N LEU A 521 -15.48 4.98 11.49
CA LEU A 521 -15.52 4.31 10.19
C LEU A 521 -15.02 5.28 9.12
N ILE A 522 -13.84 5.03 8.57
CA ILE A 522 -13.16 5.90 7.60
C ILE A 522 -13.35 5.34 6.19
N PRO A 523 -13.69 6.16 5.18
CA PRO A 523 -13.87 5.67 3.83
C PRO A 523 -12.54 5.43 3.09
N TRP A 524 -12.47 4.33 2.36
CA TRP A 524 -11.41 3.96 1.43
C TRP A 524 -12.03 3.43 0.11
N ASP A 525 -11.23 3.39 -0.97
CA ASP A 525 -11.53 2.66 -2.22
C ASP A 525 -12.99 2.83 -2.69
N ILE A 526 -13.39 4.07 -3.00
CA ILE A 526 -14.81 4.43 -3.24
C ILE A 526 -15.14 4.65 -4.73
N ASP A 527 -14.60 3.78 -5.58
CA ASP A 527 -14.66 3.89 -7.03
C ASP A 527 -15.78 3.05 -7.70
N PHE A 528 -16.46 2.16 -6.95
CA PHE A 528 -17.63 1.40 -7.40
C PHE A 528 -18.93 2.16 -7.10
N THR A 529 -19.02 3.38 -7.61
CA THR A 529 -20.01 4.36 -7.17
C THR A 529 -20.61 5.16 -8.33
N LEU A 530 -21.70 5.88 -8.04
CA LEU A 530 -22.31 6.88 -8.92
C LEU A 530 -22.61 6.30 -10.32
N GLY A 531 -23.26 5.13 -10.33
CA GLY A 531 -23.70 4.43 -11.53
C GLY A 531 -22.73 3.38 -12.08
N SER A 532 -21.56 3.18 -11.46
CA SER A 532 -20.73 1.98 -11.70
C SER A 532 -20.89 0.90 -10.61
N GLY A 533 -21.51 1.24 -9.48
CA GLY A 533 -21.94 0.32 -8.44
C GLY A 533 -23.44 0.03 -8.49
N ASN A 534 -24.10 0.05 -7.32
CA ASN A 534 -25.54 -0.14 -7.22
C ASN A 534 -26.33 0.98 -7.90
N ALA A 535 -27.52 0.63 -8.39
CA ALA A 535 -28.38 1.53 -9.14
C ALA A 535 -28.96 2.69 -8.29
N ALA A 536 -29.35 3.78 -8.96
CA ALA A 536 -29.88 4.98 -8.30
C ALA A 536 -31.18 4.72 -7.50
N ASN A 537 -31.91 3.65 -7.82
CA ASN A 537 -33.15 3.25 -7.15
C ASN A 537 -32.96 2.12 -6.11
N THR A 538 -31.73 1.73 -5.78
CA THR A 538 -31.47 0.70 -4.76
C THR A 538 -31.93 1.17 -3.38
N SER A 539 -32.56 0.28 -2.60
CA SER A 539 -33.06 0.59 -1.25
C SER A 539 -32.02 1.29 -0.38
N LEU A 540 -32.44 2.29 0.39
CA LEU A 540 -31.60 2.93 1.40
C LEU A 540 -31.21 1.96 2.52
N PHE A 541 -31.94 0.86 2.70
CA PHE A 541 -31.70 -0.17 3.72
C PHE A 541 -31.19 -1.47 3.11
N SER A 542 -30.61 -1.42 1.91
CA SER A 542 -30.01 -2.59 1.28
C SER A 542 -28.78 -3.03 2.08
N ILE A 543 -28.88 -4.16 2.78
CA ILE A 543 -27.81 -4.71 3.60
C ILE A 543 -27.83 -6.24 3.57
N THR A 544 -26.66 -6.88 3.54
CA THR A 544 -26.56 -8.34 3.75
C THR A 544 -26.58 -8.62 5.25
N SER A 545 -27.78 -8.75 5.84
CA SER A 545 -27.94 -8.88 7.30
C SER A 545 -27.28 -10.12 7.91
N SER A 546 -26.99 -11.16 7.11
CA SER A 546 -26.22 -12.33 7.57
C SER A 546 -24.74 -12.07 7.75
N GLU A 547 -24.22 -11.02 7.09
CA GLU A 547 -22.82 -10.56 7.17
C GLU A 547 -22.69 -9.37 8.12
N PHE A 548 -23.69 -8.49 8.18
CA PHE A 548 -23.69 -7.30 9.05
C PHE A 548 -24.89 -7.27 10.01
N PRO A 549 -25.13 -8.31 10.82
CA PRO A 549 -26.23 -8.30 11.79
C PRO A 549 -26.15 -7.10 12.75
N GLU A 550 -24.93 -6.66 13.08
CA GLU A 550 -24.64 -5.55 13.97
C GLU A 550 -25.03 -4.19 13.37
N VAL A 551 -24.84 -4.00 12.06
CA VAL A 551 -25.27 -2.78 11.35
C VAL A 551 -26.77 -2.84 11.02
N ASP A 552 -27.30 -4.01 10.68
CA ASP A 552 -28.74 -4.19 10.41
C ASP A 552 -29.59 -3.80 11.63
N GLN A 553 -29.20 -4.23 12.83
CA GLN A 553 -29.89 -3.81 14.05
C GLN A 553 -29.74 -2.31 14.34
N PHE A 554 -28.57 -1.71 14.07
CA PHE A 554 -28.34 -0.28 14.22
C PHE A 554 -29.29 0.53 13.32
N LEU A 555 -29.42 0.13 12.04
CA LEU A 555 -30.32 0.80 11.09
C LEU A 555 -31.81 0.56 11.37
N LYS A 556 -32.16 -0.48 12.13
CA LYS A 556 -33.54 -0.77 12.58
C LYS A 556 -33.90 -0.13 13.92
N TYR A 557 -32.91 0.20 14.75
CA TYR A 557 -33.13 0.82 16.05
C TYR A 557 -33.67 2.26 15.91
N PRO A 558 -34.80 2.65 16.51
CA PRO A 558 -35.49 3.91 16.20
C PRO A 558 -34.61 5.18 16.26
N LYS A 559 -33.77 5.32 17.28
CA LYS A 559 -32.88 6.47 17.48
C LYS A 559 -31.86 6.60 16.35
N TYR A 560 -31.13 5.52 16.06
CA TYR A 560 -30.05 5.50 15.08
C TYR A 560 -30.58 5.47 13.63
N ARG A 561 -31.72 4.81 13.42
CA ARG A 561 -32.48 4.89 12.18
C ARG A 561 -32.83 6.34 11.85
N GLN A 562 -33.23 7.14 12.85
CA GLN A 562 -33.52 8.56 12.65
C GLN A 562 -32.27 9.36 12.28
N MET A 563 -31.12 9.09 12.93
CA MET A 563 -29.84 9.71 12.58
C MET A 563 -29.43 9.40 11.14
N TYR A 564 -29.60 8.14 10.70
CA TYR A 564 -29.33 7.71 9.33
C TYR A 564 -30.23 8.41 8.29
N LEU A 565 -31.54 8.52 8.56
CA LEU A 565 -32.45 9.28 7.70
C LEU A 565 -32.15 10.78 7.70
N ASN A 566 -31.71 11.33 8.84
CA ASN A 566 -31.29 12.73 8.93
C ASN A 566 -30.04 12.99 8.10
N ALA A 567 -29.07 12.07 8.08
CA ALA A 567 -27.89 12.15 7.22
C ALA A 567 -28.27 12.18 5.73
N PHE A 568 -29.22 11.33 5.29
CA PHE A 568 -29.76 11.42 3.93
C PHE A 568 -30.45 12.76 3.66
N ARG A 569 -31.23 13.27 4.61
CA ARG A 569 -31.92 14.56 4.47
C ARG A 569 -30.91 15.70 4.32
N GLU A 570 -29.90 15.76 5.18
CA GLU A 570 -28.79 16.72 5.10
C GLU A 570 -28.11 16.63 3.74
N LEU A 571 -27.81 15.41 3.27
CA LEU A 571 -27.18 15.16 1.98
C LEU A 571 -28.03 15.72 0.81
N VAL A 572 -29.32 15.36 0.69
CA VAL A 572 -30.17 15.75 -0.46
C VAL A 572 -30.73 17.17 -0.42
N THR A 573 -30.75 17.80 0.76
CA THR A 573 -31.11 19.21 0.92
C THR A 573 -29.89 20.14 0.84
N GLY A 574 -28.70 19.60 1.09
CA GLY A 574 -27.41 20.29 0.96
C GLY A 574 -26.65 19.86 -0.30
N PRO A 575 -25.52 19.14 -0.16
CA PRO A 575 -24.54 18.99 -1.25
C PRO A 575 -24.96 18.05 -2.40
N TRP A 576 -25.90 17.13 -2.21
CA TRP A 576 -26.35 16.18 -3.24
C TRP A 576 -27.36 16.83 -4.18
N GLN A 577 -26.86 17.70 -5.06
CA GLN A 577 -27.65 18.44 -6.03
C GLN A 577 -26.91 18.60 -7.35
N THR A 578 -27.64 18.51 -8.45
CA THR A 578 -27.15 18.75 -9.81
C THR A 578 -28.25 19.45 -10.60
N SER A 579 -27.86 20.35 -11.50
CA SER A 579 -28.77 21.00 -12.45
C SER A 579 -28.83 20.25 -13.79
N TYR A 580 -28.10 19.14 -13.94
CA TYR A 580 -28.05 18.38 -15.18
C TYR A 580 -29.44 17.92 -15.65
N GLY A 581 -29.77 18.21 -16.91
CA GLY A 581 -31.08 17.94 -17.49
C GLY A 581 -32.19 18.90 -17.01
N THR A 582 -31.84 20.05 -16.43
CA THR A 582 -32.77 21.13 -16.05
C THR A 582 -32.31 22.47 -16.66
N SER A 583 -33.14 23.51 -16.56
CA SER A 583 -32.78 24.89 -16.94
C SER A 583 -32.07 25.67 -15.82
N ASN A 584 -31.82 25.04 -14.66
CA ASN A 584 -31.20 25.71 -13.52
C ASN A 584 -29.70 25.96 -13.74
N PRO A 585 -29.11 27.00 -13.13
CA PRO A 585 -27.67 27.22 -13.18
C PRO A 585 -26.88 26.06 -12.54
N PRO A 586 -25.62 25.81 -12.96
CA PRO A 586 -24.78 24.74 -12.39
C PRO A 586 -24.65 24.84 -10.88
N THR A 587 -24.87 23.72 -10.18
CA THR A 587 -24.66 23.61 -8.73
C THR A 587 -23.16 23.62 -8.39
N ALA A 588 -22.82 23.66 -7.10
CA ALA A 588 -21.44 23.50 -6.66
C ALA A 588 -20.85 22.14 -7.06
N PHE A 589 -21.65 21.08 -7.03
CA PHE A 589 -21.23 19.75 -7.49
C PHE A 589 -21.01 19.72 -9.00
N ASP A 590 -21.89 20.37 -9.78
CA ASP A 590 -21.73 20.43 -11.24
C ASP A 590 -20.42 21.09 -11.63
N LYS A 591 -20.12 22.25 -11.04
CA LYS A 591 -18.87 22.99 -11.30
C LYS A 591 -17.64 22.15 -10.93
N PHE A 592 -17.65 21.55 -9.75
CA PHE A 592 -16.57 20.67 -9.29
C PHE A 592 -16.29 19.53 -10.28
N LEU A 593 -17.35 18.86 -10.74
CA LEU A 593 -17.23 17.73 -11.66
C LEU A 593 -16.86 18.18 -13.09
N ASP A 594 -17.39 19.32 -13.55
CA ASP A 594 -17.03 19.92 -14.83
C ASP A 594 -15.56 20.32 -14.86
N ASP A 595 -15.04 20.94 -13.80
CA ASP A 595 -13.64 21.31 -13.69
C ASP A 595 -12.71 20.09 -13.75
N ALA A 596 -13.05 19.03 -13.01
CA ALA A 596 -12.30 17.78 -13.04
C ALA A 596 -12.34 17.10 -14.43
N ALA A 597 -13.51 17.07 -15.06
CA ALA A 597 -13.66 16.52 -16.41
C ALA A 597 -12.90 17.36 -17.46
N ASN A 598 -12.89 18.68 -17.34
CA ASN A 598 -12.16 19.56 -18.25
C ASN A 598 -10.65 19.31 -18.20
N VAL A 599 -10.10 18.99 -17.02
CA VAL A 599 -8.70 18.57 -16.87
C VAL A 599 -8.44 17.28 -17.64
N LEU A 600 -9.30 16.27 -17.48
CA LEU A 600 -9.18 14.99 -18.18
C LEU A 600 -9.35 15.11 -19.70
N ILE A 601 -10.31 15.91 -20.17
CA ILE A 601 -10.53 16.19 -21.59
C ILE A 601 -9.30 16.86 -22.19
N ALA A 602 -8.74 17.87 -21.50
CA ALA A 602 -7.54 18.57 -21.95
C ALA A 602 -6.31 17.65 -22.02
N ASP A 603 -6.29 16.56 -21.24
CA ASP A 603 -5.22 15.56 -21.19
C ASP A 603 -5.52 14.31 -22.04
N GLY A 604 -6.62 14.32 -22.81
CA GLY A 604 -7.01 13.25 -23.74
C GLY A 604 -7.62 12.01 -23.07
N ALA A 605 -8.02 12.08 -21.81
CA ALA A 605 -8.64 10.98 -21.05
C ALA A 605 -10.18 10.94 -21.14
N GLY A 606 -10.79 11.85 -21.91
CA GLY A 606 -12.24 11.97 -22.05
C GLY A 606 -12.91 12.69 -20.86
N ASP A 607 -14.24 12.69 -20.83
CA ASP A 607 -15.03 13.39 -19.80
C ASP A 607 -15.16 12.62 -18.48
N GLY A 608 -14.63 11.41 -18.41
CA GLY A 608 -14.65 10.57 -17.23
C GLY A 608 -16.04 10.22 -16.69
N ARG A 609 -17.05 10.05 -17.57
CA ARG A 609 -18.46 9.80 -17.23
C ARG A 609 -19.14 10.95 -16.49
N ARG A 610 -18.64 12.18 -16.61
CA ARG A 610 -19.19 13.38 -15.97
C ARG A 610 -20.71 13.47 -16.06
N ASP A 611 -21.26 13.34 -17.25
CA ASP A 611 -22.70 13.49 -17.47
C ASP A 611 -23.50 12.31 -16.91
N GLY A 612 -22.93 11.10 -16.95
CA GLY A 612 -23.51 9.90 -16.32
C GLY A 612 -23.54 9.98 -14.79
N ILE A 613 -22.50 10.55 -14.17
CA ILE A 613 -22.45 10.79 -12.73
C ILE A 613 -23.49 11.84 -12.32
N LYS A 614 -23.60 12.95 -13.07
CA LYS A 614 -24.64 13.96 -12.82
C LYS A 614 -26.05 13.37 -12.97
N GLN A 615 -26.27 12.57 -14.02
CA GLN A 615 -27.52 11.84 -14.21
C GLN A 615 -27.84 10.94 -13.01
N PHE A 616 -26.87 10.16 -12.52
CA PHE A 616 -27.04 9.34 -11.32
C PHE A 616 -27.40 10.17 -10.08
N VAL A 617 -26.69 11.28 -9.84
CA VAL A 617 -26.96 12.16 -8.69
C VAL A 617 -28.40 12.67 -8.73
N ARG A 618 -28.90 13.09 -9.91
CA ARG A 618 -30.29 13.54 -10.08
C ARG A 618 -31.29 12.44 -9.73
N ASP A 619 -31.13 11.25 -10.32
CA ASP A 619 -32.07 10.15 -10.16
C ASP A 619 -32.05 9.59 -8.74
N ARG A 620 -30.84 9.47 -8.15
CA ARG A 620 -30.66 9.02 -6.77
C ARG A 620 -31.27 9.99 -5.78
N ARG A 621 -31.16 11.30 -6.02
CA ARG A 621 -31.82 12.33 -5.21
C ARG A 621 -33.33 12.18 -5.25
N ALA A 622 -33.90 12.03 -6.45
CA ALA A 622 -35.33 11.84 -6.63
C ALA A 622 -35.81 10.61 -5.86
N TYR A 623 -35.07 9.49 -5.95
CA TYR A 623 -35.37 8.29 -5.19
C TYR A 623 -35.29 8.51 -3.68
N ILE A 624 -34.18 9.04 -3.14
CA ILE A 624 -34.02 9.27 -1.69
C ILE A 624 -35.17 10.12 -1.13
N LEU A 625 -35.61 11.16 -1.84
CA LEU A 625 -36.72 12.01 -1.43
C LEU A 625 -38.06 11.28 -1.32
N THR A 626 -38.26 10.18 -2.06
CA THR A 626 -39.45 9.31 -1.90
C THR A 626 -39.35 8.40 -0.67
N GLN A 627 -38.15 8.16 -0.15
CA GLN A 627 -37.89 7.20 0.91
C GLN A 627 -37.77 7.85 2.30
N ILE A 628 -37.42 9.14 2.38
CA ILE A 628 -37.32 9.85 3.64
C ILE A 628 -38.68 10.47 4.03
N PRO A 629 -39.07 10.45 5.31
CA PRO A 629 -40.30 11.12 5.75
C PRO A 629 -40.28 12.61 5.42
N ALA A 630 -41.38 13.13 4.87
CA ALA A 630 -41.60 14.57 4.73
C ALA A 630 -41.46 15.22 6.11
N GLY A 631 -40.57 16.21 6.23
CA GLY A 631 -40.24 16.82 7.52
C GLY A 631 -41.48 17.39 8.21
N ARG A 632 -41.55 17.18 9.53
CA ARG A 632 -42.22 18.14 10.43
C ARG A 632 -41.26 19.27 10.73
#